data_AF-A0A3S0P4L6-F1
#
_entry.id   AF-A0A3S0P4L6-F1
#
_cell.length_a   1.000
_cell.length_b   1.000
_cell.length_c   1.000
_cell.angle_alpha   90.00
_cell.angle_beta   90.00
_cell.angle_gamma   90.00
#
_symmetry.space_group_name_H-M   'P 1'
#
loop_
_entity.id
_entity.type
_entity.pdbx_description
1 polymer ?
#
loop_
_entity_poly.entity_id
_entity_poly.type
_entity_poly.pdbx_seq_one_letter_code
_entity_poly.pdbx_strand_id
1 'polypeptide(L)' 'MVLYLNSKTAIVNKKNKQLAVAPFTKNGTTLVPLRFISEELGKEVLWNANNKSITIK' A
#
# COMPACT_ATOMS: atom_id res chain seq x y z
N MET A 1 7.72 -9.51 -0.70
CA MET A 1 7.70 -8.05 -0.41
C MET A 1 7.79 -7.87 1.10
N VAL A 2 8.52 -6.86 1.57
CA VAL A 2 8.66 -6.52 2.99
C VAL A 2 8.48 -5.01 3.17
N LEU A 3 7.68 -4.63 4.16
CA LEU A 3 7.47 -3.24 4.56
C LEU A 3 7.93 -3.07 6.02
N TYR A 4 8.42 -1.88 6.35
CA TYR A 4 8.88 -1.56 7.69
C TYR A 4 8.00 -0.47 8.32
N LEU A 5 7.70 -0.61 9.60
CA LEU A 5 6.90 0.36 10.35
C LEU A 5 7.59 1.73 10.33
N ASN A 6 6.82 2.80 10.12
CA ASN A 6 7.28 4.19 10.06
C ASN A 6 8.33 4.49 8.97
N SER A 7 8.57 3.56 8.04
CA SER A 7 9.48 3.76 6.91
C SER A 7 8.71 3.91 5.61
N LYS A 8 9.16 4.84 4.76
CA LYS A 8 8.67 4.97 3.38
C LYS A 8 9.44 4.10 2.39
N THR A 9 10.33 3.23 2.85
CA THR A 9 11.08 2.31 1.99
C THR A 9 10.57 0.88 2.19
N ALA A 10 10.18 0.23 1.10
CA ALA A 10 9.79 -1.18 1.06
C ALA A 10 10.76 -1.98 0.18
N ILE A 11 10.89 -3.27 0.44
CA ILE A 11 11.65 -4.20 -0.41
C ILE A 11 10.68 -5.05 -1.21
N VAL A 12 10.74 -4.94 -2.54
CA VAL A 12 9.98 -5.76 -3.47
C VAL A 12 10.96 -6.41 -4.44
N ASN A 13 10.96 -7.74 -4.53
CA ASN A 13 11.85 -8.51 -5.40
C ASN A 13 13.33 -8.09 -5.27
N LYS A 14 13.80 -7.93 -4.02
CA LYS A 14 15.17 -7.49 -3.65
C LYS A 14 15.53 -6.04 -4.07
N LYS A 15 14.57 -5.25 -4.54
CA LYS A 15 14.75 -3.83 -4.89
C LYS A 15 14.03 -2.94 -3.89
N ASN A 16 14.63 -1.78 -3.60
CA ASN A 16 14.01 -0.75 -2.79
C ASN A 16 12.95 -0.01 -3.61
N LYS A 17 11.76 0.16 -3.03
CA LYS A 17 10.66 0.96 -3.59
C LYS A 17 10.18 1.97 -2.55
N GLN A 18 9.79 3.15 -3.03
CA GLN A 18 9.29 4.22 -2.18
C GLN A 18 7.77 4.12 -2.03
N LEU A 19 7.28 4.24 -0.81
CA LEU A 19 5.88 4.26 -0.45
C LEU A 19 5.37 5.72 -0.38
N ALA A 20 4.15 5.94 -0.83
CA ALA A 20 3.47 7.23 -0.65
C ALA A 20 3.25 7.56 0.84
N VAL A 21 2.90 6.54 1.62
CA VAL A 21 2.62 6.63 3.06
C VAL A 21 3.37 5.49 3.76
N ALA A 22 4.00 5.78 4.89
CA ALA A 22 4.66 4.74 5.70
C ALA A 22 3.60 3.89 6.41
N PRO A 23 3.80 2.56 6.55
CA PRO A 23 2.98 1.74 7.43
C PRO A 23 3.03 2.27 8.85
N PHE A 24 1.90 2.25 9.54
CA PHE A 24 1.81 2.68 10.93
C PHE A 24 0.77 1.85 11.67
N THR A 25 0.92 1.75 12.99
CA THR A 25 -0.03 1.03 13.84
C THR A 25 -1.04 2.00 14.41
N LYS A 26 -2.32 1.67 14.30
CA LYS A 26 -3.42 2.39 14.94
C LYS A 26 -4.27 1.38 15.69
N ASN A 27 -4.45 1.59 16.99
CA ASN A 27 -5.26 0.72 17.86
C ASN A 27 -4.87 -0.77 17.76
N GLY A 28 -3.57 -1.06 17.77
CA GLY A 28 -3.05 -2.44 17.65
C GLY A 28 -3.13 -3.04 16.24
N THR A 29 -3.70 -2.35 15.27
CA THR A 29 -3.77 -2.79 13.87
C THR A 29 -2.78 -2.00 13.01
N THR A 30 -1.92 -2.71 12.28
CA THR A 30 -1.01 -2.09 11.32
C THR A 30 -1.75 -1.75 10.03
N LEU A 31 -1.78 -0.48 9.66
CA LEU A 31 -2.33 0.02 8.42
C LEU A 31 -1.21 0.14 7.38
N VAL A 32 -1.48 -0.36 6.17
CA VAL A 32 -0.53 -0.37 5.05
C VAL A 32 -1.12 0.34 3.83
N PRO A 33 -0.29 0.90 2.93
CA PRO A 33 -0.79 1.59 1.73
C PRO A 33 -1.47 0.60 0.77
N LEU A 34 -2.80 0.64 0.72
CA LEU A 34 -3.61 -0.27 -0.09
C LEU A 34 -3.16 -0.33 -1.56
N ARG A 35 -3.05 0.83 -2.21
CA ARG A 35 -2.68 0.92 -3.64
C ARG A 35 -1.35 0.24 -3.94
N PHE A 36 -0.34 0.51 -3.12
CA PHE A 36 0.98 -0.11 -3.28
C PHE A 36 0.91 -1.63 -3.20
N ILE A 37 0.24 -2.16 -2.17
CA ILE A 37 0.11 -3.61 -1.99
C ILE A 37 -0.63 -4.24 -3.17
N SER A 38 -1.76 -3.66 -3.59
CA SER A 38 -2.55 -4.19 -4.71
C SER A 38 -1.76 -4.18 -6.02
N GLU A 39 -1.10 -3.08 -6.37
CA GLU A 39 -0.33 -2.96 -7.62
C GLU A 39 0.87 -3.90 -7.66
N GLU A 40 1.60 -4.07 -6.54
CA GLU A 40 2.70 -5.04 -6.45
C GLU A 40 2.22 -6.50 -6.56
N LEU A 41 0.94 -6.76 -6.28
CA LEU A 41 0.28 -8.05 -6.49
C LEU A 41 -0.32 -8.20 -7.90
N GLY A 42 -0.07 -7.24 -8.80
CA GLY A 42 -0.58 -7.26 -10.17
C GLY A 42 -2.06 -6.89 -10.29
N LYS A 43 -2.61 -6.20 -9.28
CA LYS A 43 -3.99 -5.74 -9.27
C LYS A 43 -4.09 -4.25 -9.59
N GLU A 44 -5.10 -3.89 -10.36
CA GLU A 44 -5.38 -2.48 -10.66
C GLU A 44 -6.27 -1.89 -9.56
N VAL A 45 -5.93 -0.67 -9.09
CA VAL A 45 -6.74 0.06 -8.10
C VAL A 45 -7.38 1.28 -8.74
N LEU A 46 -8.70 1.24 -8.87
CA LEU A 46 -9.49 2.33 -9.45
C LEU A 46 -10.22 3.10 -8.35
N TRP A 47 -10.07 4.43 -8.38
CA TRP A 47 -10.82 5.34 -7.51
C TRP A 47 -12.03 5.88 -8.26
N ASN A 48 -13.21 5.68 -7.69
CA ASN A 48 -14.45 6.32 -8.16
C ASN A 48 -14.77 7.50 -7.24
N ALA A 49 -14.51 8.72 -7.73
CA ALA A 49 -14.74 9.94 -6.97
C ALA A 49 -16.23 10.22 -6.68
N ASN A 50 -17.13 9.85 -7.60
CA ASN A 50 -18.56 10.09 -7.46
C ASN A 50 -19.15 9.27 -6.31
N ASN A 51 -18.76 7.99 -6.23
CA ASN A 51 -19.28 7.06 -5.23
C ASN A 51 -18.36 6.95 -3.99
N LYS A 52 -17.25 7.68 -3.98
CA LYS A 52 -16.18 7.59 -2.97
C LYS A 52 -15.75 6.14 -2.69
N SER A 53 -15.67 5.33 -3.74
CA SER A 53 -15.41 3.89 -3.66
C SER A 53 -14.11 3.50 -4.36
N ILE A 54 -13.51 2.41 -3.89
CA ILE A 54 -12.30 1.80 -4.46
C ILE A 54 -12.68 0.45 -5.06
N THR A 55 -12.29 0.22 -6.31
CA THR A 55 -12.43 -1.07 -6.98
C THR A 55 -11.05 -1.66 -7.24
N ILE A 56 -10.88 -2.95 -6.91
CA ILE A 56 -9.67 -3.73 -7.17
C ILE A 56 -10.00 -4.79 -8.22
N LYS A 57 -9.25 -4.84 -9.32
CA LYS A 57 -9.41 -5.84 -10.39
C LYS A 57 -8.23 -6.82 -10.37
#